data_AF-A0A969S7I0-F1
#
_entry.id   AF-A0A969S7I0-F1
#
_cell.length_a   1.000
_cell.length_b   1.000
_cell.length_c   1.000
_cell.angle_alpha   90.00
_cell.angle_beta   90.00
_cell.angle_gamma   90.00
#
_symmetry.space_group_name_H-M   'P 1'
#
loop_
_entity.id
_entity.type
_entity.pdbx_description
1 polymer ?
#
loop_
_entity_poly.entity_id
_entity_poly.type
_entity_poly.pdbx_seq_one_letter_code
_entity_poly.pdbx_strand_id
1 'polypeptide(L)'
;MSQPQRPQATEPQSGIRSPHRFVLDNGIVLLVTPNLTADIIAARLFMRSGSAWEQERNAGLLNLMASLLTKGTARFSSMEIAEQVESVGAGLGTDAATDYLLLSLKTVTADFSALLNLASEILRSPSFPPSEIELERQLTLQSIRAQKEQPLSLAFDALRRSLYGDHPYGLSSLGTEASVASLTQADLQACHAQHFRPDNLIISIAGHIEPDRAQAQVEAAFGDWIAPAQPLPSLALPPVTTQPSIVHQAQQTHQAIIMLGHLAPPVHNPHYAAMKLLNTYLGNGMSSRLFVELREKQGLAYEVSTFFPTRLHSAPFGAYMGTAPENAVRAQQGLCHEVQRLGQVRLNDEELEATRNKLLGQYVLGKQTNSQIAQIYGWYETLNLGIDFDERFQAQVQAVTPEALQATAEEYFQTPHLSLVGPAETLAQLA
;
A
#
# COMPACT_ATOMS: atom_id res chain seq x y z
N MET A 1 47.29 12.16 38.41
CA MET A 1 47.06 11.68 37.03
C MET A 1 45.56 11.58 36.84
N SER A 2 44.96 12.60 36.23
CA SER A 2 43.50 12.68 36.04
C SER A 2 43.11 11.97 34.74
N GLN A 3 42.12 11.09 34.83
CA GLN A 3 41.56 10.40 33.67
C GLN A 3 40.88 11.40 32.72
N PRO A 4 41.01 11.24 31.40
CA PRO A 4 40.29 12.07 30.44
C PRO A 4 38.80 11.67 30.42
N GLN A 5 37.92 12.66 30.59
CA GLN A 5 36.48 12.51 30.39
C GLN A 5 36.20 12.15 28.92
N ARG A 6 35.39 11.11 28.69
CA ARG A 6 34.85 10.82 27.36
C ARG A 6 33.95 11.97 26.92
N PRO A 7 34.03 12.43 25.66
CA PRO A 7 33.11 13.43 25.15
C PRO A 7 31.68 12.86 25.17
N GLN A 8 30.75 13.64 25.71
CA GLN A 8 29.32 13.36 25.58
C GLN A 8 28.96 13.41 24.10
N ALA A 9 28.33 12.34 23.59
CA ALA A 9 27.76 12.32 22.27
C ALA A 9 26.61 13.34 22.24
N THR A 10 26.78 14.43 21.49
CA THR A 10 25.67 15.28 21.06
C THR A 10 24.72 14.44 20.22
N GLU A 11 23.48 14.28 20.66
CA GLU A 11 22.41 13.76 19.81
C GLU A 11 22.35 14.60 18.53
N PRO A 12 22.34 13.99 17.32
CA PRO A 12 22.14 14.76 16.11
C PRO A 12 20.76 15.40 16.20
N GLN A 13 20.71 16.73 16.24
CA GLN A 13 19.47 17.48 16.04
C GLN A 13 18.93 17.04 14.68
N SER A 14 17.86 16.24 14.69
CA SER A 14 17.21 15.79 13.47
C SER A 14 16.82 17.05 12.68
N GLY A 15 17.33 17.19 11.45
CA GLY A 15 16.97 18.30 10.56
C GLY A 15 15.48 18.30 10.16
N ILE A 16 14.75 17.23 10.53
CA ILE A 16 13.31 17.06 10.33
C ILE A 16 12.55 17.74 11.46
N ARG A 17 11.66 18.68 11.10
CA ARG A 17 10.73 19.35 12.00
C ARG A 17 9.35 18.70 11.96
N SER A 18 8.48 19.05 12.91
CA SER A 18 7.10 18.56 12.97
C SER A 18 6.31 18.89 11.70
N PRO A 19 5.37 18.03 11.28
CA PRO A 19 4.49 18.29 10.15
C PRO A 19 3.52 19.44 10.45
N HIS A 20 3.24 20.26 9.43
CA HIS A 20 2.24 21.31 9.42
C HIS A 20 1.09 20.92 8.50
N ARG A 21 -0.15 21.26 8.86
CA ARG A 21 -1.35 20.97 8.07
C ARG A 21 -2.10 22.25 7.74
N PHE A 22 -2.41 22.44 6.46
CA PHE A 22 -3.19 23.54 5.92
C PHE A 22 -4.37 22.99 5.13
N VAL A 23 -5.44 23.78 5.02
CA VAL A 23 -6.54 23.54 4.09
C VAL A 23 -6.68 24.81 3.25
N LEU A 24 -6.51 24.69 1.94
CA LEU A 24 -6.64 25.81 1.02
C LEU A 24 -8.12 26.12 0.75
N ASP A 25 -8.40 27.32 0.24
CA ASP A 25 -9.77 27.78 -0.03
C ASP A 25 -10.55 26.87 -1.01
N ASN A 26 -9.84 26.16 -1.89
CA ASN A 26 -10.44 25.21 -2.84
C ASN A 26 -10.57 23.77 -2.30
N GLY A 27 -10.26 23.54 -1.02
CA GLY A 27 -10.41 22.26 -0.35
C GLY A 27 -9.19 21.34 -0.38
N ILE A 28 -8.11 21.71 -1.07
CA ILE A 28 -6.86 20.93 -1.03
C ILE A 28 -6.33 20.90 0.40
N VAL A 29 -6.03 19.70 0.88
CA VAL A 29 -5.31 19.55 2.15
C VAL A 29 -3.81 19.49 1.86
N LEU A 30 -3.05 20.39 2.47
CA LEU A 30 -1.60 20.48 2.32
C LEU A 30 -0.92 20.09 3.63
N LEU A 31 -0.01 19.13 3.57
CA LEU A 31 0.88 18.73 4.65
C LEU A 31 2.31 19.13 4.29
N VAL A 32 3.03 19.76 5.22
CA VAL A 32 4.43 20.17 5.00
C VAL A 32 5.27 19.72 6.17
N THR A 33 6.27 18.89 5.92
CA THR A 33 7.27 18.45 6.92
C THR A 33 8.64 19.02 6.55
N PRO A 34 9.08 20.13 7.16
CA PRO A 34 10.38 20.70 6.87
C PRO A 34 11.49 19.71 7.23
N ASN A 35 12.42 19.50 6.31
CA ASN A 35 13.65 18.74 6.54
C ASN A 35 14.83 19.48 5.93
N LEU A 36 15.62 20.13 6.78
CA LEU A 36 16.74 20.99 6.36
C LEU A 36 18.06 20.23 6.17
N THR A 37 18.02 18.89 6.20
CA THR A 37 19.22 18.05 6.11
C THR A 37 19.88 18.08 4.74
N ALA A 38 19.09 18.23 3.67
CA ALA A 38 19.58 18.27 2.29
C ALA A 38 18.62 19.10 1.41
N ASP A 39 19.14 19.71 0.34
CA ASP A 39 18.39 20.55 -0.62
C ASP A 39 17.48 19.75 -1.56
N ILE A 40 16.78 18.74 -1.04
CA ILE A 40 15.89 17.85 -1.77
C ILE A 40 14.48 18.03 -1.22
N ILE A 41 13.50 18.09 -2.11
CA ILE A 41 12.07 18.07 -1.77
C ILE A 41 11.44 16.85 -2.42
N ALA A 42 10.58 16.17 -1.69
CA ALA A 42 9.67 15.18 -2.23
C ALA A 42 8.23 15.60 -1.94
N ALA A 43 7.35 15.42 -2.92
CA ALA A 43 5.92 15.59 -2.74
C ALA A 43 5.16 14.34 -3.19
N ARG A 44 4.05 14.07 -2.51
CA ARG A 44 3.11 12.99 -2.78
C ARG A 44 1.72 13.61 -2.86
N LEU A 45 1.11 13.52 -4.03
CA LEU A 45 -0.20 14.08 -4.36
C LEU A 45 -1.18 12.91 -4.43
N PHE A 46 -1.98 12.75 -3.38
CA PHE A 46 -2.96 11.67 -3.23
C PHE A 46 -4.33 12.15 -3.68
N MET A 47 -4.84 11.54 -4.74
CA MET A 47 -6.27 11.58 -5.04
C MET A 47 -6.94 10.48 -4.24
N ARG A 48 -7.96 10.79 -3.44
CA ARG A 48 -8.68 9.80 -2.61
C ARG A 48 -9.62 8.93 -3.45
N SER A 49 -9.09 8.32 -4.50
CA SER A 49 -9.79 7.49 -5.45
C SER A 49 -8.85 6.38 -5.90
N GLY A 50 -9.10 5.17 -5.40
CA GLY A 50 -8.37 3.94 -5.73
C GLY A 50 -9.28 2.88 -6.35
N SER A 51 -8.74 1.68 -6.62
CA SER A 51 -9.49 0.59 -7.28
C SER A 51 -10.75 0.15 -6.54
N ALA A 52 -10.94 0.55 -5.27
CA ALA A 52 -12.17 0.34 -4.53
C ALA A 52 -13.42 1.02 -5.14
N TRP A 53 -13.22 2.02 -6.00
CA TRP A 53 -14.29 2.68 -6.76
C TRP A 53 -14.72 1.90 -8.01
N GLU A 54 -13.98 0.85 -8.36
CA GLU A 54 -14.25 0.03 -9.54
C GLU A 54 -15.28 -1.07 -9.24
N GLN A 55 -15.89 -1.55 -10.30
CA GLN A 55 -16.77 -2.71 -10.36
C GLN A 55 -16.15 -3.70 -11.34
N GLU A 56 -16.66 -4.94 -11.36
CA GLU A 56 -16.11 -5.99 -12.24
C GLU A 56 -16.01 -5.57 -13.71
N ARG A 57 -17.01 -4.84 -14.22
CA ARG A 57 -17.04 -4.36 -15.62
C ARG A 57 -15.95 -3.35 -15.97
N ASN A 58 -15.42 -2.59 -15.00
CA ASN A 58 -14.41 -1.55 -15.23
C ASN A 58 -13.18 -1.72 -14.34
N ALA A 59 -12.96 -2.94 -13.83
CA ALA A 59 -11.77 -3.26 -13.05
C ALA A 59 -10.50 -2.98 -13.89
N GLY A 60 -9.51 -2.33 -13.29
CA GLY A 60 -8.27 -1.89 -13.96
C GLY A 60 -8.31 -0.47 -14.51
N LEU A 61 -9.45 0.24 -14.40
CA LEU A 61 -9.61 1.60 -14.91
C LEU A 61 -8.63 2.60 -14.28
N LEU A 62 -8.48 2.61 -12.96
CA LEU A 62 -7.56 3.53 -12.28
C LEU A 62 -6.11 3.17 -12.48
N ASN A 63 -5.79 1.87 -12.62
CA ASN A 63 -4.43 1.45 -12.94
C ASN A 63 -4.04 1.91 -14.35
N LEU A 64 -4.90 1.68 -15.34
CA LEU A 64 -4.68 2.16 -16.71
C LEU A 64 -4.60 3.70 -16.74
N MET A 65 -5.48 4.39 -16.02
CA MET A 65 -5.44 5.86 -15.93
C MET A 65 -4.14 6.35 -15.31
N ALA A 66 -3.66 5.74 -14.21
CA ALA A 66 -2.40 6.12 -13.59
C ALA A 66 -1.23 6.00 -14.57
N SER A 67 -1.15 4.91 -15.35
CA SER A 67 -0.12 4.74 -16.40
C SER A 67 -0.21 5.77 -17.53
N LEU A 68 -1.38 6.35 -17.75
CA LEU A 68 -1.63 7.32 -18.82
C LEU A 68 -1.48 8.79 -18.42
N LEU A 69 -1.52 9.12 -17.12
CA LEU A 69 -1.45 10.51 -16.65
C LEU A 69 -0.20 11.24 -17.16
N THR A 70 0.93 10.55 -17.25
CA THR A 70 2.20 11.13 -17.72
C THR A 70 2.41 11.01 -19.24
N LYS A 71 1.44 10.49 -19.99
CA LYS A 71 1.58 10.19 -21.43
C LYS A 71 1.06 11.31 -22.34
N GLY A 72 0.52 12.36 -21.75
CA GLY A 72 0.10 13.53 -22.49
C GLY A 72 -0.88 14.37 -21.69
N THR A 73 -0.73 15.68 -21.83
CA THR A 73 -1.63 16.68 -21.27
C THR A 73 -2.19 17.54 -22.41
N ALA A 74 -3.01 18.54 -22.07
CA ALA A 74 -3.45 19.53 -23.05
C ALA A 74 -2.28 20.34 -23.63
N ARG A 75 -1.18 20.48 -22.88
CA ARG A 75 -0.04 21.34 -23.24
C ARG A 75 1.24 20.59 -23.61
N PHE A 76 1.45 19.39 -23.09
CA PHE A 76 2.70 18.65 -23.24
C PHE A 76 2.45 17.23 -23.70
N SER A 77 3.24 16.78 -24.67
CA SER A 77 3.36 15.38 -25.05
C SER A 77 4.09 14.54 -23.99
N SER A 78 3.99 13.22 -24.10
CA SER A 78 4.75 12.27 -23.27
C SER A 78 6.25 12.57 -23.24
N MET A 79 6.84 12.90 -24.40
CA MET A 79 8.27 13.20 -24.54
C MET A 79 8.64 14.51 -23.84
N GLU A 80 7.85 15.57 -24.02
CA GLU A 80 8.11 16.87 -23.37
C GLU A 80 7.98 16.78 -21.85
N ILE A 81 7.05 15.95 -21.35
CA ILE A 81 6.95 15.67 -19.91
C ILE A 81 8.22 14.97 -19.42
N ALA A 82 8.68 13.93 -20.11
CA ALA A 82 9.90 13.21 -19.76
C ALA A 82 11.14 14.12 -19.79
N GLU A 83 11.32 14.89 -20.86
CA GLU A 83 12.45 15.84 -21.01
C GLU A 83 12.47 16.88 -19.88
N GLN A 84 11.32 17.44 -19.50
CA GLN A 84 11.25 18.39 -18.40
C GLN A 84 11.67 17.75 -17.06
N VAL A 85 11.22 16.52 -16.78
CA VAL A 85 11.57 15.80 -15.54
C VAL A 85 13.07 15.45 -15.52
N GLU A 86 13.61 14.93 -16.63
CA GLU A 86 15.00 14.52 -16.73
C GLU A 86 15.98 15.71 -16.69
N SER A 87 15.60 16.85 -17.28
CA SER A 87 16.45 18.05 -17.35
C SER A 87 16.86 18.61 -15.98
N VAL A 88 16.05 18.35 -14.94
CA VAL A 88 16.29 18.77 -13.56
C VAL A 88 16.72 17.59 -12.66
N GLY A 89 17.02 16.42 -13.24
CA GLY A 89 17.40 15.21 -12.51
C GLY A 89 16.32 14.76 -11.51
N ALA A 90 15.05 15.06 -11.78
CA ALA A 90 13.95 14.75 -10.90
C ALA A 90 13.42 13.32 -11.13
N GLY A 91 12.68 12.81 -10.15
CA GLY A 91 11.79 11.69 -10.35
C GLY A 91 10.34 12.17 -10.34
N LEU A 92 9.53 11.68 -11.26
CA LEU A 92 8.08 11.86 -11.28
C LEU A 92 7.45 10.53 -11.70
N GLY A 93 6.39 10.11 -11.03
CA GLY A 93 5.70 8.86 -11.36
C GLY A 93 4.32 8.78 -10.73
N THR A 94 3.49 7.92 -11.30
CA THR A 94 2.09 7.72 -10.92
C THR A 94 1.83 6.27 -10.56
N ASP A 95 0.91 6.05 -9.62
CA ASP A 95 0.52 4.72 -9.15
C ASP A 95 -0.95 4.72 -8.72
N ALA A 96 -1.59 3.56 -8.70
CA ALA A 96 -2.94 3.36 -8.19
C ALA A 96 -2.96 2.24 -7.15
N ALA A 97 -3.38 2.60 -5.94
CA ALA A 97 -3.66 1.67 -4.85
C ALA A 97 -5.17 1.39 -4.75
N THR A 98 -5.56 0.55 -3.79
CA THR A 98 -6.97 0.23 -3.54
C THR A 98 -7.76 1.45 -3.06
N ASP A 99 -7.18 2.29 -2.19
CA ASP A 99 -7.90 3.40 -1.55
C ASP A 99 -7.55 4.78 -2.15
N TYR A 100 -6.51 4.88 -2.99
CA TYR A 100 -6.05 6.15 -3.58
C TYR A 100 -5.29 5.98 -4.90
N LEU A 101 -5.17 7.07 -5.66
CA LEU A 101 -4.25 7.23 -6.78
C LEU A 101 -3.19 8.26 -6.35
N LEU A 102 -1.96 8.03 -6.76
CA LEU A 102 -0.80 8.80 -6.31
C LEU A 102 -0.04 9.37 -7.50
N LEU A 103 0.28 10.66 -7.45
CA LEU A 103 1.40 11.24 -8.18
C LEU A 103 2.52 11.52 -7.19
N SER A 104 3.71 11.01 -7.47
CA SER A 104 4.90 11.22 -6.67
C SER A 104 5.91 12.03 -7.45
N LEU A 105 6.58 12.97 -6.77
CA LEU A 105 7.69 13.71 -7.34
C LEU A 105 8.82 13.91 -6.31
N LYS A 106 10.05 13.98 -6.80
CA LYS A 106 11.25 14.26 -5.99
C LYS A 106 12.24 15.04 -6.83
N THR A 107 12.74 16.16 -6.30
CA THR A 107 13.68 17.03 -7.00
C THR A 107 14.52 17.85 -6.02
N VAL A 108 15.49 18.60 -6.52
CA VAL A 108 16.21 19.62 -5.74
C VAL A 108 15.30 20.83 -5.46
N THR A 109 15.59 21.53 -4.37
CA THR A 109 14.75 22.64 -3.87
C THR A 109 14.54 23.76 -4.90
N ALA A 110 15.55 24.03 -5.72
CA ALA A 110 15.50 25.06 -6.76
C ALA A 110 14.43 24.78 -7.82
N ASP A 111 14.23 23.51 -8.18
CA ASP A 111 13.36 23.09 -9.30
C ASP A 111 11.97 22.64 -8.84
N PHE A 112 11.71 22.60 -7.54
CA PHE A 112 10.44 22.11 -6.98
C PHE A 112 9.23 22.87 -7.51
N SER A 113 9.30 24.20 -7.63
CA SER A 113 8.19 25.00 -8.15
C SER A 113 7.87 24.67 -9.61
N ALA A 114 8.88 24.42 -10.44
CA ALA A 114 8.67 24.06 -11.84
C ALA A 114 8.03 22.67 -11.96
N LEU A 115 8.53 21.71 -11.18
CA LEU A 115 8.00 20.35 -11.17
C LEU A 115 6.58 20.26 -10.59
N LEU A 116 6.27 21.08 -9.59
CA LEU A 116 4.92 21.19 -9.03
C LEU A 116 3.91 21.73 -10.06
N ASN A 117 4.32 22.71 -10.88
CA ASN A 117 3.49 23.21 -11.98
C ASN A 117 3.24 22.14 -13.04
N LEU A 118 4.26 21.34 -13.39
CA LEU A 118 4.10 20.21 -14.29
C LEU A 118 3.15 19.15 -13.70
N ALA A 119 3.29 18.82 -12.41
CA ALA A 119 2.38 17.91 -11.72
C ALA A 119 0.93 18.42 -11.71
N SER A 120 0.72 19.73 -11.57
CA SER A 120 -0.60 20.36 -11.68
C SER A 120 -1.21 20.16 -13.06
N GLU A 121 -0.46 20.41 -14.14
CA GLU A 121 -0.91 20.16 -15.52
C GLU A 121 -1.27 18.68 -15.74
N ILE A 122 -0.42 17.76 -15.27
CA ILE A 122 -0.64 16.30 -15.37
C ILE A 122 -1.94 15.87 -14.69
N LEU A 123 -2.22 16.39 -13.49
CA LEU A 123 -3.43 16.02 -12.76
C LEU A 123 -4.69 16.70 -13.31
N ARG A 124 -4.59 17.95 -13.78
CA ARG A 124 -5.75 18.75 -14.17
C ARG A 124 -6.18 18.52 -15.61
N SER A 125 -5.26 18.21 -16.51
CA SER A 125 -5.53 18.23 -17.96
C SER A 125 -4.85 17.09 -18.73
N PRO A 126 -4.97 15.82 -18.30
CA PRO A 126 -4.51 14.69 -19.11
C PRO A 126 -5.31 14.60 -20.41
N SER A 127 -4.63 14.40 -21.54
CA SER A 127 -5.27 14.34 -22.87
C SER A 127 -5.66 12.91 -23.29
N PHE A 128 -5.14 11.90 -22.59
CA PHE A 128 -5.34 10.47 -22.88
C PHE A 128 -5.18 10.14 -24.38
N PRO A 129 -3.98 10.28 -24.97
CA PRO A 129 -3.79 10.08 -26.41
C PRO A 129 -4.20 8.67 -26.85
N PRO A 130 -4.99 8.49 -27.94
CA PRO A 130 -5.49 7.17 -28.34
C PRO A 130 -4.40 6.11 -28.58
N SER A 131 -3.24 6.52 -29.12
CA SER A 131 -2.09 5.62 -29.32
C SER A 131 -1.48 5.15 -28.01
N GLU A 132 -1.41 6.03 -27.01
CA GLU A 132 -0.89 5.71 -25.68
C GLU A 132 -1.87 4.82 -24.92
N ILE A 133 -3.18 5.05 -25.05
CA ILE A 133 -4.20 4.15 -24.48
C ILE A 133 -4.03 2.73 -25.04
N GLU A 134 -3.87 2.60 -26.36
CA GLU A 134 -3.68 1.28 -26.98
C GLU A 134 -2.42 0.59 -26.48
N LEU A 135 -1.31 1.33 -26.41
CA LEU A 135 -0.04 0.81 -25.90
C LEU A 135 -0.16 0.34 -24.45
N GLU A 136 -0.63 1.21 -23.55
CA GLU A 136 -0.76 0.88 -22.12
C GLU A 136 -1.79 -0.24 -21.88
N ARG A 137 -2.86 -0.31 -22.68
CA ARG A 137 -3.79 -1.45 -22.65
C ARG A 137 -3.09 -2.76 -22.98
N GLN A 138 -2.27 -2.78 -24.05
CA GLN A 138 -1.53 -3.98 -24.44
C GLN A 138 -0.53 -4.41 -23.36
N LEU A 139 0.20 -3.46 -22.77
CA LEU A 139 1.13 -3.71 -21.65
C LEU A 139 0.40 -4.24 -20.41
N THR A 140 -0.78 -3.69 -20.11
CA THR A 140 -1.62 -4.15 -18.99
C THR A 140 -2.12 -5.58 -19.24
N LEU A 141 -2.61 -5.88 -20.45
CA LEU A 141 -3.05 -7.23 -20.82
C LEU A 141 -1.91 -8.26 -20.76
N GLN A 142 -0.70 -7.88 -21.18
CA GLN A 142 0.50 -8.70 -21.01
C GLN A 142 0.82 -8.94 -19.54
N SER A 143 0.72 -7.90 -18.70
CA SER A 143 0.95 -8.01 -17.25
C SER A 143 -0.06 -8.93 -16.57
N ILE A 144 -1.34 -8.87 -16.96
CA ILE A 144 -2.38 -9.79 -16.46
C ILE A 144 -2.07 -11.23 -16.84
N ARG A 145 -1.60 -11.48 -18.07
CA ARG A 145 -1.22 -12.83 -18.51
C ARG A 145 0.02 -13.34 -17.77
N ALA A 146 1.03 -12.50 -17.61
CA ALA A 146 2.22 -12.83 -16.83
C ALA A 146 1.88 -13.14 -15.37
N GLN A 147 0.92 -12.42 -14.77
CA GLN A 147 0.45 -12.70 -13.41
C GLN A 147 -0.16 -14.11 -13.30
N LYS A 148 -0.89 -14.56 -14.33
CA LYS A 148 -1.47 -15.91 -14.40
C LYS A 148 -0.44 -17.02 -14.58
N GLU A 149 0.79 -16.70 -14.99
CA GLU A 149 1.88 -17.68 -15.11
C GLU A 149 2.66 -17.84 -13.80
N GLN A 150 2.54 -16.87 -12.88
CA GLN A 150 3.25 -16.87 -11.60
C GLN A 150 2.42 -17.54 -10.50
N PRO A 151 2.87 -18.67 -9.93
CA PRO A 151 2.07 -19.44 -8.96
C PRO A 151 1.71 -18.65 -7.70
N LEU A 152 2.64 -17.82 -7.21
CA LEU A 152 2.41 -16.97 -6.04
C LEU A 152 1.33 -15.92 -6.32
N SER A 153 1.38 -15.29 -7.49
CA SER A 153 0.42 -14.26 -7.90
C SER A 153 -0.98 -14.84 -8.12
N LEU A 154 -1.09 -16.05 -8.69
CA LEU A 154 -2.34 -16.80 -8.78
C LEU A 154 -2.92 -17.09 -7.40
N ALA A 155 -2.09 -17.54 -6.45
CA ALA A 155 -2.53 -17.85 -5.10
C ALA A 155 -3.04 -16.59 -4.38
N PHE A 156 -2.36 -15.45 -4.53
CA PHE A 156 -2.81 -14.16 -3.99
C PHE A 156 -4.16 -13.74 -4.56
N ASP A 157 -4.34 -13.85 -5.88
CA ASP A 157 -5.59 -13.50 -6.54
C ASP A 157 -6.75 -14.41 -6.11
N ALA A 158 -6.52 -15.72 -6.04
CA ALA A 158 -7.51 -16.69 -5.59
C ALA A 158 -7.87 -16.49 -4.11
N LEU A 159 -6.89 -16.24 -3.24
CA LEU A 159 -7.16 -15.93 -1.83
C LEU A 159 -7.95 -14.61 -1.70
N ARG A 160 -7.55 -13.56 -2.42
CA ARG A 160 -8.25 -12.26 -2.42
C ARG A 160 -9.71 -12.44 -2.86
N ARG A 161 -9.95 -13.18 -3.95
CA ARG A 161 -11.32 -13.44 -4.44
C ARG A 161 -12.13 -14.30 -3.47
N SER A 162 -11.50 -15.29 -2.82
CA SER A 162 -12.14 -16.11 -1.79
C SER A 162 -12.54 -15.30 -0.55
N LEU A 163 -11.68 -14.37 -0.11
CA LEU A 163 -11.92 -13.50 1.04
C LEU A 163 -13.04 -12.49 0.80
N TYR A 164 -13.11 -11.89 -0.39
CA TYR A 164 -13.98 -10.73 -0.63
C TYR A 164 -15.19 -11.01 -1.53
N GLY A 165 -15.17 -12.10 -2.31
CA GLY A 165 -16.20 -12.36 -3.32
C GLY A 165 -16.28 -11.19 -4.29
N ASP A 166 -17.51 -10.72 -4.56
CA ASP A 166 -17.82 -9.59 -5.46
C ASP A 166 -17.59 -8.19 -4.86
N HIS A 167 -17.11 -8.12 -3.62
CA HIS A 167 -16.75 -6.85 -3.01
C HIS A 167 -15.58 -6.19 -3.80
N PRO A 168 -15.55 -4.85 -3.98
CA PRO A 168 -14.50 -4.16 -4.74
C PRO A 168 -13.06 -4.47 -4.29
N TYR A 169 -12.84 -4.69 -3.00
CA TYR A 169 -11.54 -5.16 -2.46
C TYR A 169 -11.09 -6.54 -2.96
N GLY A 170 -11.99 -7.33 -3.53
CA GLY A 170 -11.73 -8.61 -4.18
C GLY A 170 -11.16 -8.51 -5.59
N LEU A 171 -11.33 -7.36 -6.23
CA LEU A 171 -10.88 -7.11 -7.60
C LEU A 171 -9.35 -6.92 -7.66
N SER A 172 -8.74 -7.39 -8.74
CA SER A 172 -7.34 -7.05 -9.04
C SER A 172 -7.28 -5.58 -9.44
N SER A 173 -6.29 -4.85 -8.94
CA SER A 173 -6.03 -3.48 -9.40
C SER A 173 -5.62 -3.42 -10.87
N LEU A 174 -5.06 -4.50 -11.42
CA LEU A 174 -4.79 -4.63 -12.86
C LEU A 174 -6.06 -4.88 -13.68
N GLY A 175 -7.18 -5.24 -13.03
CA GLY A 175 -8.40 -5.64 -13.70
C GLY A 175 -8.36 -7.07 -14.24
N THR A 176 -9.17 -7.30 -15.28
CA THR A 176 -9.26 -8.58 -16.00
C THR A 176 -8.99 -8.36 -17.48
N GLU A 177 -8.65 -9.41 -18.23
CA GLU A 177 -8.48 -9.27 -19.68
C GLU A 177 -9.75 -8.72 -20.35
N ALA A 178 -10.94 -9.13 -19.88
CA ALA A 178 -12.21 -8.67 -20.44
C ALA A 178 -12.49 -7.19 -20.11
N SER A 179 -12.34 -6.80 -18.84
CA SER A 179 -12.60 -5.41 -18.42
C SER A 179 -11.61 -4.46 -19.09
N VAL A 180 -10.30 -4.74 -19.04
CA VAL A 180 -9.25 -3.90 -19.63
C VAL A 180 -9.39 -3.80 -21.16
N ALA A 181 -9.73 -4.89 -21.84
CA ALA A 181 -10.00 -4.87 -23.28
C ALA A 181 -11.18 -3.96 -23.66
N SER A 182 -12.15 -3.80 -22.75
CA SER A 182 -13.35 -2.99 -22.99
C SER A 182 -13.20 -1.50 -22.62
N LEU A 183 -12.15 -1.12 -21.88
CA LEU A 183 -11.94 0.27 -21.42
C LEU A 183 -11.71 1.23 -22.59
N THR A 184 -12.49 2.31 -22.60
CA THR A 184 -12.47 3.35 -23.62
C THR A 184 -11.86 4.66 -23.10
N GLN A 185 -11.49 5.56 -24.01
CA GLN A 185 -11.08 6.92 -23.66
C GLN A 185 -12.17 7.67 -22.91
N ALA A 186 -13.44 7.44 -23.24
CA ALA A 186 -14.57 8.07 -22.57
C ALA A 186 -14.69 7.61 -21.10
N ASP A 187 -14.38 6.35 -20.79
CA ASP A 187 -14.37 5.85 -19.41
C ASP A 187 -13.27 6.55 -18.58
N LEU A 188 -12.08 6.73 -19.15
CA LEU A 188 -10.98 7.46 -18.53
C LEU A 188 -11.34 8.93 -18.27
N GLN A 189 -11.92 9.60 -19.26
CA GLN A 189 -12.37 11.00 -19.15
C GLN A 189 -13.48 11.16 -18.11
N ALA A 190 -14.47 10.26 -18.08
CA ALA A 190 -15.54 10.28 -17.10
C ALA A 190 -15.00 10.07 -15.68
N CYS A 191 -14.07 9.12 -15.51
CA CYS A 191 -13.43 8.86 -14.24
C CYS A 191 -12.60 10.06 -13.77
N HIS A 192 -11.82 10.66 -14.67
CA HIS A 192 -11.04 11.87 -14.40
C HIS A 192 -11.94 13.02 -13.95
N ALA A 193 -12.99 13.34 -14.72
CA ALA A 193 -13.92 14.41 -14.41
C ALA A 193 -14.66 14.23 -13.07
N GLN A 194 -14.90 12.98 -12.65
CA GLN A 194 -15.56 12.68 -11.39
C GLN A 194 -14.63 12.80 -10.18
N HIS A 195 -13.39 12.33 -10.31
CA HIS A 195 -12.50 12.11 -9.17
C HIS A 195 -11.34 13.09 -9.05
N PHE A 196 -10.89 13.72 -10.14
CA PHE A 196 -9.79 14.68 -10.15
C PHE A 196 -10.34 16.08 -9.90
N ARG A 197 -10.33 16.46 -8.62
CA ARG A 197 -10.89 17.71 -8.10
C ARG A 197 -10.08 18.15 -6.87
N PRO A 198 -9.97 19.46 -6.59
CA PRO A 198 -9.13 20.00 -5.52
C PRO A 198 -9.61 19.56 -4.12
N ASP A 199 -10.92 19.46 -3.92
CA ASP A 199 -11.55 18.98 -2.68
C ASP A 199 -11.35 17.47 -2.40
N ASN A 200 -10.71 16.74 -3.33
CA ASN A 200 -10.35 15.33 -3.21
C ASN A 200 -8.84 15.09 -3.21
N LEU A 201 -8.03 16.16 -3.24
CA LEU A 201 -6.58 16.12 -3.35
C LEU A 201 -5.92 16.43 -2.00
N ILE A 202 -5.01 15.55 -1.59
CA ILE A 202 -4.10 15.77 -0.48
C ILE A 202 -2.68 15.87 -1.03
N ILE A 203 -1.98 16.95 -0.70
CA ILE A 203 -0.59 17.15 -1.08
C ILE A 203 0.26 17.07 0.18
N SER A 204 1.18 16.11 0.23
CA SER A 204 2.14 15.98 1.32
C SER A 204 3.55 16.22 0.82
N ILE A 205 4.21 17.21 1.41
CA ILE A 205 5.55 17.68 1.04
C ILE A 205 6.49 17.45 2.20
N ALA A 206 7.67 16.92 1.92
CA ALA A 206 8.77 16.87 2.89
C ALA A 206 10.09 17.27 2.22
N GLY A 207 10.92 18.04 2.92
CA GLY A 207 12.22 18.48 2.41
C GLY A 207 12.60 19.88 2.81
N HIS A 208 13.61 20.44 2.14
CA HIS A 208 14.14 21.77 2.45
C HIS A 208 13.22 22.87 1.94
N ILE A 209 12.08 23.03 2.62
CA ILE A 209 11.09 24.07 2.34
C ILE A 209 10.39 24.48 3.63
N GLU A 210 10.25 25.79 3.82
CA GLU A 210 9.46 26.33 4.94
C GLU A 210 7.95 26.24 4.62
N PRO A 211 7.08 26.00 5.62
CA PRO A 211 5.66 25.77 5.40
C PRO A 211 4.95 26.85 4.58
N ASP A 212 5.18 28.13 4.89
CA ASP A 212 4.54 29.26 4.19
C ASP A 212 4.97 29.32 2.71
N ARG A 213 6.22 28.97 2.40
CA ARG A 213 6.72 28.92 1.02
C ARG A 213 6.11 27.77 0.25
N ALA A 214 5.96 26.60 0.90
CA ALA A 214 5.28 25.46 0.30
C ALA A 214 3.81 25.78 0.01
N GLN A 215 3.10 26.41 0.95
CA GLN A 215 1.73 26.87 0.76
C GLN A 215 1.61 27.81 -0.43
N ALA A 216 2.43 28.87 -0.50
CA ALA A 216 2.39 29.81 -1.62
C ALA A 216 2.67 29.16 -2.98
N GLN A 217 3.57 28.17 -3.05
CA GLN A 217 3.86 27.44 -4.29
C GLN A 217 2.71 26.52 -4.70
N VAL A 218 2.04 25.87 -3.75
CA VAL A 218 0.84 25.06 -4.02
C VAL A 218 -0.33 25.93 -4.45
N GLU A 219 -0.54 27.07 -3.80
CA GLU A 219 -1.55 28.06 -4.20
C GLU A 219 -1.29 28.60 -5.60
N ALA A 220 -0.03 28.87 -5.96
CA ALA A 220 0.33 29.28 -7.32
C ALA A 220 0.04 28.19 -8.37
N ALA A 221 0.23 26.91 -8.03
CA ALA A 221 0.05 25.79 -8.96
C ALA A 221 -1.40 25.29 -9.05
N PHE A 222 -2.17 25.36 -7.96
CA PHE A 222 -3.49 24.73 -7.83
C PHE A 222 -4.58 25.66 -7.31
N GLY A 223 -4.28 26.88 -6.84
CA GLY A 223 -5.24 27.76 -6.17
C GLY A 223 -6.38 28.24 -7.07
N ASP A 224 -6.17 28.25 -8.39
CA ASP A 224 -7.20 28.54 -9.40
C ASP A 224 -8.03 27.29 -9.80
N TRP A 225 -7.71 26.11 -9.25
CA TRP A 225 -8.49 24.91 -9.49
C TRP A 225 -9.79 24.97 -8.68
N ILE A 226 -10.91 25.08 -9.38
CA ILE A 226 -12.24 25.22 -8.78
C ILE A 226 -12.86 23.83 -8.56
N ALA A 227 -13.30 23.55 -7.34
CA ALA A 227 -14.08 22.37 -7.02
C ALA A 227 -15.44 22.41 -7.76
N PRO A 228 -15.89 21.31 -8.39
CA PRO A 228 -17.22 21.27 -8.97
C PRO A 228 -18.30 21.48 -7.90
N ALA A 229 -19.42 22.12 -8.25
CA ALA A 229 -20.51 22.38 -7.33
C ALA A 229 -21.19 21.09 -6.81
N GLN A 230 -21.07 19.98 -7.55
CA GLN A 230 -21.56 18.68 -7.08
C GLN A 230 -20.68 18.17 -5.95
N PRO A 231 -21.28 17.68 -4.84
CA PRO A 231 -20.53 17.12 -3.73
C PRO A 231 -19.71 15.92 -4.20
N LEU A 232 -18.61 15.70 -3.50
CA LEU A 232 -17.81 14.50 -3.66
C LEU A 232 -18.69 13.25 -3.52
N PRO A 233 -18.65 12.31 -4.47
CA PRO A 233 -19.31 11.02 -4.31
C PRO A 233 -18.83 10.35 -3.03
N SER A 234 -19.74 9.68 -2.31
CA SER A 234 -19.38 8.81 -1.18
C SER A 234 -19.21 7.38 -1.67
N LEU A 235 -18.10 6.73 -1.31
CA LEU A 235 -17.88 5.33 -1.64
C LEU A 235 -18.83 4.46 -0.80
N ALA A 236 -19.76 3.76 -1.45
CA ALA A 236 -20.65 2.81 -0.82
C ALA A 236 -20.16 1.39 -1.12
N LEU A 237 -19.53 0.75 -0.13
CA LEU A 237 -19.08 -0.64 -0.24
C LEU A 237 -20.15 -1.59 0.32
N PRO A 238 -20.44 -2.71 -0.37
CA PRO A 238 -21.30 -3.75 0.20
C PRO A 238 -20.64 -4.40 1.42
N PRO A 239 -21.40 -5.06 2.32
CA PRO A 239 -20.79 -5.91 3.33
C PRO A 239 -20.06 -7.09 2.68
N VAL A 240 -18.99 -7.57 3.32
CA VAL A 240 -18.33 -8.83 2.90
C VAL A 240 -19.12 -10.00 3.48
N THR A 241 -19.60 -10.91 2.62
CA THR A 241 -20.50 -12.01 3.01
C THR A 241 -19.96 -13.41 2.70
N THR A 242 -18.67 -13.52 2.45
CA THR A 242 -18.00 -14.78 2.09
C THR A 242 -17.93 -15.74 3.29
N GLN A 243 -17.83 -17.04 2.98
CA GLN A 243 -17.59 -18.09 3.95
C GLN A 243 -16.21 -18.71 3.70
N PRO A 244 -15.51 -19.17 4.75
CA PRO A 244 -14.25 -19.88 4.61
C PRO A 244 -14.34 -21.00 3.57
N SER A 245 -13.39 -21.03 2.64
CA SER A 245 -13.36 -22.00 1.55
C SER A 245 -11.94 -22.32 1.12
N ILE A 246 -11.79 -23.41 0.40
CA ILE A 246 -10.51 -23.90 -0.11
C ILE A 246 -10.57 -23.83 -1.64
N VAL A 247 -9.62 -23.13 -2.23
CA VAL A 247 -9.52 -22.95 -3.68
C VAL A 247 -8.29 -23.68 -4.18
N HIS A 248 -8.49 -24.66 -5.07
CA HIS A 248 -7.42 -25.40 -5.73
C HIS A 248 -7.21 -24.86 -7.14
N GLN A 249 -5.97 -24.52 -7.48
CA GLN A 249 -5.58 -24.13 -8.83
C GLN A 249 -4.41 -24.99 -9.30
N ALA A 250 -4.72 -25.97 -10.14
CA ALA A 250 -3.71 -26.85 -10.70
C ALA A 250 -2.81 -26.09 -11.69
N GLN A 251 -1.51 -26.11 -11.44
CA GLN A 251 -0.49 -25.55 -12.32
C GLN A 251 0.78 -26.40 -12.25
N GLN A 252 1.32 -26.76 -13.42
CA GLN A 252 2.55 -27.54 -13.49
C GLN A 252 3.75 -26.67 -13.07
N THR A 253 4.20 -26.89 -11.84
CA THR A 253 5.18 -26.04 -11.14
C THR A 253 6.09 -26.93 -10.28
N HIS A 254 7.30 -26.45 -9.98
CA HIS A 254 8.25 -27.17 -9.12
C HIS A 254 7.95 -27.01 -7.62
N GLN A 255 7.01 -26.14 -7.26
CA GLN A 255 6.63 -25.84 -5.88
C GLN A 255 5.12 -25.80 -5.75
N ALA A 256 4.60 -26.25 -4.62
CA ALA A 256 3.25 -25.94 -4.20
C ALA A 256 3.27 -24.63 -3.38
N ILE A 257 2.37 -23.71 -3.71
CA ILE A 257 2.10 -22.49 -2.95
C ILE A 257 0.87 -22.75 -2.10
N ILE A 258 1.03 -22.52 -0.80
CA ILE A 258 -0.04 -22.65 0.19
C ILE A 258 -0.24 -21.26 0.79
N MET A 259 -1.44 -20.72 0.65
CA MET A 259 -1.84 -19.49 1.29
C MET A 259 -3.03 -19.71 2.20
N LEU A 260 -2.92 -19.14 3.38
CA LEU A 260 -3.97 -19.04 4.38
C LEU A 260 -4.34 -17.57 4.53
N GLY A 261 -5.63 -17.27 4.61
CA GLY A 261 -6.08 -15.91 4.88
C GLY A 261 -7.35 -15.79 5.71
N HIS A 262 -7.44 -14.64 6.37
CA HIS A 262 -8.57 -14.22 7.19
C HIS A 262 -8.94 -12.78 6.86
N LEU A 263 -10.21 -12.43 7.06
CA LEU A 263 -10.60 -11.03 7.18
C LEU A 263 -10.12 -10.51 8.54
N ALA A 264 -9.54 -9.33 8.53
CA ALA A 264 -8.79 -8.73 9.62
C ALA A 264 -9.24 -7.28 9.84
N PRO A 265 -8.95 -6.68 11.01
CA PRO A 265 -9.51 -5.38 11.37
C PRO A 265 -9.06 -4.26 10.41
N PRO A 266 -9.94 -3.30 10.07
CA PRO A 266 -9.54 -2.07 9.36
C PRO A 266 -8.64 -1.19 10.23
N VAL A 267 -8.02 -0.17 9.63
CA VAL A 267 -7.07 0.72 10.33
C VAL A 267 -7.67 1.49 11.52
N HIS A 268 -8.97 1.78 11.47
CA HIS A 268 -9.68 2.51 12.53
C HIS A 268 -10.13 1.61 13.70
N ASN A 269 -9.94 0.29 13.59
CA ASN A 269 -10.39 -0.65 14.61
C ASN A 269 -9.36 -0.74 15.78
N PRO A 270 -9.81 -0.84 17.04
CA PRO A 270 -8.92 -0.96 18.21
C PRO A 270 -7.92 -2.12 18.15
N HIS A 271 -8.26 -3.21 17.47
CA HIS A 271 -7.42 -4.40 17.30
C HIS A 271 -6.33 -4.23 16.23
N TYR A 272 -6.28 -3.10 15.50
CA TYR A 272 -5.31 -2.87 14.43
C TYR A 272 -3.85 -2.97 14.90
N ALA A 273 -3.50 -2.35 16.04
CA ALA A 273 -2.14 -2.39 16.57
C ALA A 273 -1.75 -3.80 17.03
N ALA A 274 -2.67 -4.54 17.67
CA ALA A 274 -2.47 -5.93 18.03
C ALA A 274 -2.26 -6.81 16.80
N MET A 275 -3.06 -6.62 15.74
CA MET A 275 -2.90 -7.35 14.47
C MET A 275 -1.56 -7.03 13.77
N LYS A 276 -1.07 -5.78 13.83
CA LYS A 276 0.28 -5.44 13.32
C LYS A 276 1.40 -6.16 14.08
N LEU A 277 1.27 -6.30 15.39
CA LEU A 277 2.20 -7.07 16.22
C LEU A 277 2.14 -8.57 15.91
N LEU A 278 0.93 -9.16 15.80
CA LEU A 278 0.75 -10.55 15.39
C LEU A 278 1.41 -10.84 14.04
N ASN A 279 1.16 -10.00 13.03
CA ASN A 279 1.82 -10.11 11.72
C ASN A 279 3.35 -10.00 11.84
N THR A 280 3.86 -9.09 12.68
CA THR A 280 5.30 -8.88 12.85
C THR A 280 6.00 -10.08 13.50
N TYR A 281 5.37 -10.64 14.54
CA TYR A 281 5.87 -11.83 15.23
C TYR A 281 5.83 -13.06 14.31
N LEU A 282 4.73 -13.24 13.58
CA LEU A 282 4.49 -14.46 12.82
C LEU A 282 5.36 -14.56 11.57
N GLY A 283 5.42 -13.52 10.72
CA GLY A 283 6.01 -13.65 9.37
C GLY A 283 7.00 -12.58 8.93
N ASN A 284 7.21 -11.48 9.66
CA ASN A 284 8.11 -10.42 9.19
C ASN A 284 9.59 -10.78 9.37
N GLY A 285 10.30 -11.24 8.34
CA GLY A 285 11.76 -11.37 8.34
C GLY A 285 12.31 -12.63 9.05
N MET A 286 13.63 -12.78 9.10
CA MET A 286 14.28 -14.06 9.45
C MET A 286 14.10 -14.49 10.92
N SER A 287 13.88 -13.54 11.84
CA SER A 287 13.58 -13.86 13.24
C SER A 287 12.09 -14.14 13.51
N SER A 288 11.25 -14.15 12.46
CA SER A 288 9.83 -14.45 12.61
C SER A 288 9.59 -15.93 12.87
N ARG A 289 8.47 -16.21 13.53
CA ARG A 289 8.13 -17.57 13.97
C ARG A 289 8.01 -18.55 12.81
N LEU A 290 7.34 -18.17 11.71
CA LEU A 290 7.20 -19.03 10.55
C LEU A 290 8.56 -19.33 9.88
N PHE A 291 9.46 -18.34 9.85
CA PHE A 291 10.80 -18.56 9.32
C PHE A 291 11.57 -19.57 10.16
N VAL A 292 11.57 -19.42 11.49
CA VAL A 292 12.29 -20.32 12.38
C VAL A 292 11.67 -21.73 12.39
N GLU A 293 10.36 -21.85 12.57
CA GLU A 293 9.71 -23.15 12.76
C GLU A 293 9.53 -23.94 11.47
N LEU A 294 9.12 -23.29 10.37
CA LEU A 294 8.79 -24.00 9.13
C LEU A 294 9.97 -24.05 8.16
N ARG A 295 10.77 -22.98 8.08
CA ARG A 295 11.92 -22.92 7.15
C ARG A 295 13.21 -23.44 7.78
N GLU A 296 13.63 -22.91 8.92
CA GLU A 296 14.93 -23.24 9.51
C GLU A 296 14.94 -24.64 10.15
N LYS A 297 13.98 -24.93 11.05
CA LYS A 297 13.95 -26.20 11.78
C LYS A 297 13.44 -27.38 10.96
N GLN A 298 12.41 -27.17 10.16
CA GLN A 298 11.74 -28.26 9.43
C GLN A 298 12.10 -28.36 7.95
N GLY A 299 12.73 -27.33 7.37
CA GLY A 299 13.12 -27.32 5.95
C GLY A 299 11.94 -27.40 4.97
N LEU A 300 10.73 -26.97 5.39
CA LEU A 300 9.51 -27.11 4.59
C LEU A 300 9.35 -25.98 3.56
N ALA A 301 9.91 -24.79 3.82
CA ALA A 301 9.63 -23.61 3.01
C ALA A 301 10.89 -23.01 2.39
N TYR A 302 10.81 -22.71 1.09
CA TYR A 302 11.79 -21.84 0.41
C TYR A 302 11.51 -20.37 0.72
N GLU A 303 10.23 -20.01 0.66
CA GLU A 303 9.70 -18.71 1.05
C GLU A 303 8.55 -18.93 2.03
N VAL A 304 8.52 -18.13 3.09
CA VAL A 304 7.43 -18.08 4.06
C VAL A 304 7.34 -16.68 4.64
N SER A 305 6.15 -16.12 4.68
CA SER A 305 5.92 -14.77 5.20
C SER A 305 4.44 -14.55 5.51
N THR A 306 4.12 -13.38 6.06
CA THR A 306 2.76 -12.90 6.28
C THR A 306 2.56 -11.52 5.67
N PHE A 307 1.30 -11.15 5.45
CA PHE A 307 0.92 -9.81 5.03
C PHE A 307 -0.36 -9.36 5.75
N PHE A 308 -0.39 -8.07 6.08
CA PHE A 308 -1.56 -7.37 6.64
C PHE A 308 -1.53 -5.91 6.18
N PRO A 309 -1.94 -5.62 4.93
CA PRO A 309 -1.97 -4.26 4.42
C PRO A 309 -2.98 -3.42 5.21
N THR A 310 -2.63 -2.16 5.42
CA THR A 310 -3.54 -1.19 6.04
C THR A 310 -4.64 -0.83 5.04
N ARG A 311 -5.91 -0.94 5.45
CA ARG A 311 -7.08 -0.57 4.64
C ARG A 311 -8.08 0.24 5.45
N LEU A 312 -8.89 1.06 4.76
CA LEU A 312 -10.03 1.77 5.35
C LEU A 312 -11.12 0.82 5.86
N HIS A 313 -11.37 -0.24 5.10
CA HIS A 313 -12.35 -1.28 5.43
C HIS A 313 -11.65 -2.60 5.73
N SER A 314 -12.44 -3.68 5.91
CA SER A 314 -11.92 -5.01 6.26
C SER A 314 -10.68 -5.35 5.44
N ALA A 315 -9.59 -5.66 6.14
CA ALA A 315 -8.28 -5.88 5.54
C ALA A 315 -8.00 -7.38 5.44
N PRO A 316 -7.21 -7.85 4.47
CA PRO A 316 -6.78 -9.25 4.47
C PRO A 316 -5.61 -9.40 5.46
N PHE A 317 -5.68 -10.41 6.31
CA PHE A 317 -4.48 -11.03 6.87
C PHE A 317 -4.19 -12.29 6.06
N GLY A 318 -2.92 -12.53 5.74
CA GLY A 318 -2.54 -13.81 5.14
C GLY A 318 -1.16 -14.28 5.56
N ALA A 319 -1.01 -15.60 5.62
CA ALA A 319 0.24 -16.30 5.77
C ALA A 319 0.44 -17.19 4.53
N TYR A 320 1.63 -17.20 3.97
CA TYR A 320 1.90 -17.99 2.78
C TYR A 320 3.25 -18.70 2.86
N MET A 321 3.35 -19.81 2.13
CA MET A 321 4.60 -20.53 1.96
C MET A 321 4.69 -21.19 0.59
N GLY A 322 5.91 -21.25 0.05
CA GLY A 322 6.28 -22.07 -1.10
C GLY A 322 7.09 -23.28 -0.67
N THR A 323 6.63 -24.48 -1.02
CA THR A 323 7.20 -25.77 -0.59
C THR A 323 7.41 -26.72 -1.77
N ALA A 324 8.29 -27.71 -1.61
CA ALA A 324 8.34 -28.84 -2.52
C ALA A 324 7.02 -29.65 -2.47
N PRO A 325 6.53 -30.19 -3.60
CA PRO A 325 5.27 -30.93 -3.69
C PRO A 325 5.10 -32.06 -2.66
N GLU A 326 6.16 -32.83 -2.41
CA GLU A 326 6.17 -33.95 -1.46
C GLU A 326 5.98 -33.51 0.00
N ASN A 327 6.22 -32.24 0.30
CA ASN A 327 6.08 -31.66 1.64
C ASN A 327 4.74 -30.93 1.82
N ALA A 328 3.91 -30.80 0.77
CA ALA A 328 2.75 -29.90 0.77
C ALA A 328 1.76 -30.15 1.92
N VAL A 329 1.44 -31.41 2.23
CA VAL A 329 0.52 -31.74 3.33
C VAL A 329 1.08 -31.29 4.69
N ARG A 330 2.36 -31.60 4.95
CA ARG A 330 3.04 -31.20 6.19
C ARG A 330 3.20 -29.68 6.29
N ALA A 331 3.48 -29.03 5.17
CA ALA A 331 3.58 -27.59 5.03
C ALA A 331 2.24 -26.90 5.36
N GLN A 332 1.12 -27.35 4.77
CA GLN A 332 -0.21 -26.82 5.06
C GLN A 332 -0.55 -26.96 6.54
N GLN A 333 -0.35 -28.16 7.10
CA GLN A 333 -0.59 -28.42 8.52
C GLN A 333 0.25 -27.53 9.42
N GLY A 334 1.54 -27.38 9.11
CA GLY A 334 2.46 -26.50 9.84
C GLY A 334 2.04 -25.03 9.79
N LEU A 335 1.67 -24.52 8.61
CA LEU A 335 1.22 -23.14 8.45
C LEU A 335 -0.07 -22.86 9.22
N CYS A 336 -1.06 -23.75 9.10
CA CYS A 336 -2.31 -23.66 9.85
C CYS A 336 -2.05 -23.74 11.36
N HIS A 337 -1.19 -24.65 11.80
CA HIS A 337 -0.84 -24.81 13.21
C HIS A 337 -0.23 -23.53 13.79
N GLU A 338 0.76 -22.93 13.12
CA GLU A 338 1.44 -21.73 13.63
C GLU A 338 0.50 -20.51 13.71
N VAL A 339 -0.45 -20.38 12.77
CA VAL A 339 -1.47 -19.32 12.83
C VAL A 339 -2.45 -19.57 13.98
N GLN A 340 -3.01 -20.78 14.09
CA GLN A 340 -3.97 -21.14 15.15
C GLN A 340 -3.36 -21.04 16.55
N ARG A 341 -2.06 -21.36 16.67
CA ARG A 341 -1.35 -21.28 17.93
C ARG A 341 -1.39 -19.88 18.55
N LEU A 342 -1.50 -18.82 17.74
CA LEU A 342 -1.57 -17.44 18.26
C LEU A 342 -2.79 -17.20 19.15
N GLY A 343 -3.90 -17.92 18.94
CA GLY A 343 -5.05 -17.91 19.84
C GLY A 343 -4.93 -18.89 21.02
N GLN A 344 -4.06 -19.89 20.95
CA GLN A 344 -3.97 -20.96 21.96
C GLN A 344 -2.85 -20.75 22.98
N VAL A 345 -1.76 -20.12 22.56
CA VAL A 345 -0.56 -19.93 23.38
C VAL A 345 -0.22 -18.46 23.41
N ARG A 346 -0.43 -17.86 24.59
CA ARG A 346 -0.07 -16.49 24.90
C ARG A 346 1.44 -16.27 24.70
N LEU A 347 1.80 -15.17 24.05
CA LEU A 347 3.18 -14.71 23.97
C LEU A 347 3.61 -14.25 25.37
N ASN A 348 4.84 -14.53 25.75
CA ASN A 348 5.37 -13.93 26.99
C ASN A 348 5.79 -12.45 26.75
N ASP A 349 6.07 -11.74 27.83
CA ASP A 349 6.45 -10.33 27.77
C ASP A 349 7.73 -10.08 26.95
N GLU A 350 8.71 -10.98 27.01
CA GLU A 350 9.96 -10.85 26.25
C GLU A 350 9.72 -10.97 24.74
N GLU A 351 8.89 -11.93 24.31
CA GLU A 351 8.49 -12.11 22.91
C GLU A 351 7.72 -10.89 22.39
N LEU A 352 6.82 -10.35 23.21
CA LEU A 352 6.05 -9.15 22.88
C LEU A 352 6.96 -7.94 22.74
N GLU A 353 7.84 -7.68 23.71
CA GLU A 353 8.76 -6.54 23.65
C GLU A 353 9.75 -6.65 22.48
N ALA A 354 10.25 -7.85 22.17
CA ALA A 354 11.06 -8.07 20.98
C ALA A 354 10.29 -7.74 19.68
N THR A 355 9.03 -8.17 19.60
CA THR A 355 8.14 -7.88 18.46
C THR A 355 7.85 -6.38 18.33
N ARG A 356 7.61 -5.71 19.47
CA ARG A 356 7.37 -4.27 19.55
C ARG A 356 8.56 -3.48 19.03
N ASN A 357 9.75 -3.79 19.54
CA ASN A 357 10.99 -3.14 19.12
C ASN A 357 11.25 -3.33 17.62
N LYS A 358 10.93 -4.51 17.09
CA LYS A 358 11.03 -4.79 15.65
C LYS A 358 10.05 -3.97 14.82
N LEU A 359 8.77 -3.94 15.20
CA LEU A 359 7.74 -3.16 14.51
C LEU A 359 8.09 -1.66 14.53
N LEU A 360 8.42 -1.11 15.70
CA LEU A 360 8.76 0.30 15.85
C LEU A 360 10.09 0.64 15.17
N GLY A 361 11.08 -0.26 15.20
CA GLY A 361 12.32 -0.11 14.44
C GLY A 361 12.07 -0.02 12.94
N GLN A 362 11.25 -0.92 12.38
CA GLN A 362 10.83 -0.85 10.96
C GLN A 362 10.07 0.44 10.66
N TYR A 363 9.22 0.88 11.59
CA TYR A 363 8.45 2.11 11.47
C TYR A 363 9.35 3.37 11.38
N VAL A 364 10.41 3.43 12.18
CA VAL A 364 11.41 4.51 12.14
C VAL A 364 12.23 4.45 10.85
N LEU A 365 12.69 3.26 10.44
CA LEU A 365 13.41 3.07 9.19
C LEU A 365 12.56 3.44 7.96
N GLY A 366 11.24 3.29 8.07
CA GLY A 366 10.26 3.71 7.07
C GLY A 366 10.09 5.23 6.94
N LYS A 367 10.84 6.05 7.68
CA LYS A 367 10.76 7.52 7.71
C LYS A 367 12.13 8.21 7.59
N GLN A 368 13.08 7.60 6.86
CA GLN A 368 14.44 8.13 6.72
C GLN A 368 14.60 9.13 5.57
N THR A 369 13.77 9.04 4.54
CA THR A 369 13.84 9.90 3.35
C THR A 369 12.67 10.86 3.26
N ASN A 370 12.85 12.00 2.59
CA ASN A 370 11.77 12.94 2.31
C ASN A 370 10.59 12.27 1.59
N SER A 371 10.87 11.36 0.65
CA SER A 371 9.83 10.61 -0.05
C SER A 371 8.99 9.72 0.88
N GLN A 372 9.63 9.06 1.84
CA GLN A 372 8.98 8.22 2.84
C GLN A 372 8.14 9.06 3.82
N ILE A 373 8.68 10.20 4.29
CA ILE A 373 7.98 11.13 5.18
C ILE A 373 6.75 11.73 4.47
N ALA A 374 6.92 12.19 3.23
CA ALA A 374 5.80 12.70 2.43
C ALA A 374 4.74 11.61 2.20
N GLN A 375 5.17 10.37 1.95
CA GLN A 375 4.26 9.24 1.76
C GLN A 375 3.45 8.94 3.01
N ILE A 376 4.09 8.84 4.18
CA ILE A 376 3.41 8.37 5.40
C ILE A 376 2.34 9.37 5.87
N TYR A 377 2.66 10.67 5.93
CA TYR A 377 1.72 11.68 6.39
C TYR A 377 0.58 11.90 5.40
N GLY A 378 0.89 11.95 4.10
CA GLY A 378 -0.16 12.04 3.07
C GLY A 378 -1.07 10.81 3.06
N TRP A 379 -0.52 9.62 3.29
CA TRP A 379 -1.32 8.40 3.40
C TRP A 379 -2.21 8.39 4.65
N TYR A 380 -1.73 8.87 5.80
CA TYR A 380 -2.55 9.00 7.01
C TYR A 380 -3.71 9.96 6.84
N GLU A 381 -3.47 11.11 6.21
CA GLU A 381 -4.54 12.04 5.89
C GLU A 381 -5.53 11.43 4.88
N THR A 382 -5.03 10.70 3.87
CA THR A 382 -5.86 10.00 2.87
C THR A 382 -6.79 8.98 3.52
N LEU A 383 -6.32 8.30 4.57
CA LEU A 383 -7.10 7.33 5.34
C LEU A 383 -7.97 7.97 6.45
N ASN A 384 -8.01 9.30 6.54
CA ASN A 384 -8.69 10.07 7.61
C ASN A 384 -8.17 9.76 9.02
N LEU A 385 -6.88 9.42 9.14
CA LEU A 385 -6.22 9.17 10.44
C LEU A 385 -5.60 10.44 11.02
N GLY A 386 -5.19 11.36 10.14
CA GLY A 386 -4.51 12.61 10.49
C GLY A 386 -3.02 12.42 10.80
N ILE A 387 -2.26 13.53 10.79
CA ILE A 387 -0.81 13.54 11.05
C ILE A 387 -0.45 12.98 12.45
N ASP A 388 -1.30 13.20 13.45
CA ASP A 388 -1.12 12.73 14.83
C ASP A 388 -1.22 11.20 14.97
N PHE A 389 -1.68 10.51 13.91
CA PHE A 389 -1.67 9.05 13.90
C PHE A 389 -0.25 8.49 14.04
N ASP A 390 0.77 9.25 13.65
CA ASP A 390 2.16 8.82 13.79
C ASP A 390 2.56 8.54 15.25
N GLU A 391 2.16 9.41 16.16
CA GLU A 391 2.40 9.27 17.60
C GLU A 391 1.37 8.32 18.23
N ARG A 392 0.09 8.47 17.85
CA ARG A 392 -1.00 7.64 18.38
C ARG A 392 -0.79 6.16 18.07
N PHE A 393 -0.34 5.80 16.87
CA PHE A 393 -0.08 4.41 16.51
C PHE A 393 1.06 3.81 17.34
N GLN A 394 2.13 4.56 17.60
CA GLN A 394 3.22 4.10 18.45
C GLN A 394 2.74 3.88 19.89
N ALA A 395 1.95 4.80 20.43
CA ALA A 395 1.34 4.64 21.75
C ALA A 395 0.37 3.45 21.81
N GLN A 396 -0.46 3.27 20.77
CA GLN A 396 -1.35 2.10 20.64
C GLN A 396 -0.56 0.81 20.61
N VAL A 397 0.53 0.73 19.83
CA VAL A 397 1.43 -0.41 19.82
C VAL A 397 1.93 -0.67 21.24
N GLN A 398 2.56 0.31 21.88
CA GLN A 398 3.09 0.22 23.26
C GLN A 398 2.05 -0.29 24.29
N ALA A 399 0.79 0.11 24.15
CA ALA A 399 -0.29 -0.27 25.07
C ALA A 399 -0.80 -1.72 24.91
N VAL A 400 -0.44 -2.42 23.83
CA VAL A 400 -0.88 -3.81 23.61
C VAL A 400 -0.26 -4.73 24.66
N THR A 401 -1.10 -5.55 25.30
CA THR A 401 -0.71 -6.60 26.25
C THR A 401 -0.73 -8.00 25.60
N PRO A 402 -0.08 -9.00 26.21
CA PRO A 402 -0.17 -10.40 25.77
C PRO A 402 -1.61 -10.94 25.68
N GLU A 403 -2.47 -10.56 26.62
CA GLU A 403 -3.89 -10.95 26.66
C GLU A 403 -4.64 -10.37 25.47
N ALA A 404 -4.42 -9.09 25.17
CA ALA A 404 -5.06 -8.42 24.03
C ALA A 404 -4.61 -9.02 22.69
N LEU A 405 -3.34 -9.43 22.57
CA LEU A 405 -2.85 -10.14 21.39
C LEU A 405 -3.54 -11.48 21.19
N GLN A 406 -3.61 -12.29 22.25
CA GLN A 406 -4.26 -13.60 22.20
C GLN A 406 -5.74 -13.45 21.87
N ALA A 407 -6.46 -12.54 22.53
CA ALA A 407 -7.87 -12.28 22.25
C ALA A 407 -8.10 -11.81 20.80
N THR A 408 -7.21 -10.96 20.27
CA THR A 408 -7.25 -10.54 18.85
C THR A 408 -7.05 -11.75 17.93
N ALA A 409 -6.10 -12.64 18.23
CA ALA A 409 -5.88 -13.85 17.43
C ALA A 409 -7.09 -14.81 17.50
N GLU A 410 -7.71 -14.99 18.67
CA GLU A 410 -8.92 -15.79 18.84
C GLU A 410 -10.12 -15.23 18.04
N GLU A 411 -10.25 -13.90 17.97
CA GLU A 411 -11.32 -13.23 17.22
C GLU A 411 -11.15 -13.40 15.71
N TYR A 412 -9.96 -13.14 15.17
CA TYR A 412 -9.74 -13.06 13.71
C TYR A 412 -9.20 -14.34 13.08
N PHE A 413 -8.44 -15.18 13.80
CA PHE A 413 -7.82 -16.38 13.24
C PHE A 413 -8.64 -17.64 13.48
N GLN A 414 -9.91 -17.57 13.05
CA GLN A 414 -10.84 -18.70 13.05
C GLN A 414 -10.60 -19.61 11.84
N THR A 415 -11.65 -20.22 11.28
CA THR A 415 -11.55 -21.03 10.06
C THR A 415 -11.04 -20.18 8.88
N PRO A 416 -9.89 -20.52 8.29
CA PRO A 416 -9.29 -19.72 7.23
C PRO A 416 -9.93 -19.97 5.87
N HIS A 417 -9.72 -19.00 4.97
CA HIS A 417 -9.72 -19.26 3.54
C HIS A 417 -8.37 -19.82 3.13
N LEU A 418 -8.36 -20.82 2.25
CA LEU A 418 -7.15 -21.41 1.70
C LEU A 418 -7.09 -21.22 0.18
N SER A 419 -5.93 -20.84 -0.33
CA SER A 419 -5.60 -20.88 -1.75
C SER A 419 -4.37 -21.76 -1.95
N LEU A 420 -4.55 -22.81 -2.75
CA LEU A 420 -3.56 -23.84 -2.99
C LEU A 420 -3.26 -23.91 -4.48
N VAL A 421 -2.02 -23.59 -4.86
CA VAL A 421 -1.56 -23.61 -6.26
C VAL A 421 -0.41 -24.61 -6.38
N GLY A 422 -0.46 -25.51 -7.35
CA GLY A 422 0.60 -26.51 -7.53
C GLY A 422 0.20 -27.65 -8.46
N PRO A 423 1.03 -28.69 -8.60
CA PRO A 423 0.71 -29.86 -9.42
C PRO A 423 -0.60 -30.53 -8.97
N ALA A 424 -1.42 -30.97 -9.93
CA ALA A 424 -2.74 -31.54 -9.64
C ALA A 424 -2.71 -32.73 -8.66
N GLU A 425 -1.70 -33.60 -8.79
CA GLU A 425 -1.50 -34.76 -7.91
C GLU A 425 -1.19 -34.36 -6.46
N THR A 426 -0.52 -33.22 -6.28
CA THR A 426 -0.24 -32.64 -4.96
C THR A 426 -1.50 -32.05 -4.36
N LEU A 427 -2.25 -31.27 -5.13
CA LEU A 427 -3.49 -30.63 -4.66
C LEU A 427 -4.57 -31.64 -4.28
N ALA A 428 -4.61 -32.81 -4.93
CA ALA A 428 -5.54 -33.89 -4.58
C ALA A 428 -5.32 -34.46 -3.17
N GLN A 429 -4.16 -34.21 -2.57
CA GLN A 429 -3.80 -34.66 -1.21
C GLN A 429 -4.05 -33.57 -0.16
N LEU A 430 -4.30 -32.33 -0.60
CA LEU A 430 -4.59 -31.20 0.27
C LEU A 430 -6.10 -31.08 0.44
N ALA A 431 -6.54 -30.95 1.68
CA ALA A 431 -7.94 -30.92 2.07
C ALA A 431 -8.21 -29.81 3.09
#